data_AF-A0A1D8S0A5-F1
#
_entry.id   AF-A0A1D8S0A5-F1
#
_cell.length_a   1.000
_cell.length_b   1.000
_cell.length_c   1.000
_cell.angle_alpha   90.00
_cell.angle_beta   90.00
_cell.angle_gamma   90.00
#
_symmetry.space_group_name_H-M   'P 1'
#
loop_
_entity.id
_entity.type
_entity.pdbx_description
1 polymer ?
#
loop_
_entity_poly.entity_id
_entity_poly.type
_entity_poly.pdbx_seq_one_letter_code
_entity_poly.pdbx_strand_id
1 'polypeptide(L)'
;MSRAIILVIDGFGLGHAPDAEAFGDVNANTFANLAEKFQEIKGRPLKLPHLSKLGLVKACQQASGRTLCVEPVKPTKGAYGYAAEISTGKDTPSGHWEMAGVPVLFDWTYFTDKKNSFSAELMAQINQATGYADMLGNCHASGTDIIANLGEQHIKTGLPICYTSGDSVFQVAAHEQHFGLDNLYKYCQQVRVILDPLNIGRVIARPFIGEIPADFERTGNRRDYSVLPPATTVLEKLTQADGTVISVGKIADIFAHQGISIKTKATGLPALLDATLAHMKTAADKSIIFTNLVNFDQDFGHRRDPVGFGEALEYFDERLAEFLDQMADDDLLLLTADHGCDPTWPGNDHTREFVPVIAYHNHIDSINLGQRNSFADLGQTLASLFTLDAMDYGQSFLDELKF
;
A
#
# COMPACT_ATOMS: atom_id res chain seq x y z
N MET A 1 28.80 3.70 2.07
CA MET A 1 28.00 2.56 1.56
C MET A 1 26.55 3.03 1.58
N SER A 2 25.86 2.97 0.44
CA SER A 2 24.58 3.64 0.26
C SER A 2 23.50 3.25 1.27
N ARG A 3 22.58 4.19 1.55
CA ARG A 3 21.26 3.90 2.10
C ARG A 3 20.23 4.11 1.01
N ALA A 4 19.18 3.30 1.02
CA ALA A 4 18.03 3.49 0.13
C ALA A 4 16.84 3.97 0.95
N ILE A 5 16.27 5.11 0.56
CA ILE A 5 15.07 5.69 1.16
C ILE A 5 13.93 5.48 0.16
N ILE A 6 12.88 4.77 0.56
CA ILE A 6 11.75 4.44 -0.30
C ILE A 6 10.50 5.06 0.31
N LEU A 7 9.85 5.95 -0.44
CA LEU A 7 8.56 6.52 -0.09
C LEU A 7 7.52 6.06 -1.12
N VAL A 8 6.56 5.26 -0.66
CA VAL A 8 5.39 4.86 -1.46
C VAL A 8 4.26 5.83 -1.20
N ILE A 9 3.85 6.57 -2.23
CA ILE A 9 2.68 7.43 -2.23
C ILE A 9 1.47 6.52 -2.54
N ASP A 10 0.97 5.81 -1.53
CA ASP A 10 -0.05 4.76 -1.64
C ASP A 10 -1.25 5.19 -2.51
N GLY A 11 -1.60 4.38 -3.51
CA GLY A 11 -2.71 4.67 -4.42
C GLY A 11 -2.50 5.83 -5.41
N PHE A 12 -1.27 6.34 -5.60
CA PHE A 12 -1.01 7.46 -6.52
C PHE A 12 -0.62 7.03 -7.95
N GLY A 13 -1.65 6.68 -8.74
CA GLY A 13 -1.51 6.30 -10.15
C GLY A 13 -1.33 7.47 -11.14
N LEU A 14 -0.76 7.18 -12.31
CA LEU A 14 -0.46 8.15 -13.37
C LEU A 14 -1.32 8.00 -14.63
N GLY A 15 -2.32 7.12 -14.62
CA GLY A 15 -3.10 6.72 -15.79
C GLY A 15 -3.24 5.20 -15.92
N HIS A 16 -4.36 4.74 -16.45
CA HIS A 16 -4.69 3.32 -16.58
C HIS A 16 -3.58 2.50 -17.25
N ALA A 17 -3.30 1.32 -16.69
CA ALA A 17 -2.30 0.40 -17.20
C ALA A 17 -2.82 -0.33 -18.47
N PRO A 18 -1.95 -1.02 -19.23
CA PRO A 18 -2.35 -1.69 -20.48
C PRO A 18 -3.45 -2.75 -20.32
N ASP A 19 -3.55 -3.35 -19.13
CA ASP A 19 -4.52 -4.40 -18.79
C ASP A 19 -5.74 -3.89 -17.99
N ALA A 20 -5.89 -2.57 -17.86
CA ALA A 20 -6.97 -1.95 -17.06
C ALA A 20 -8.39 -2.35 -17.50
N GLU A 21 -8.58 -2.79 -18.75
CA GLU A 21 -9.86 -3.31 -19.23
C GLU A 21 -10.34 -4.52 -18.43
N ALA A 22 -9.43 -5.42 -18.02
CA ALA A 22 -9.77 -6.59 -17.19
C ALA A 22 -10.31 -6.20 -15.81
N PHE A 23 -10.00 -4.98 -15.34
CA PHE A 23 -10.42 -4.44 -14.05
C PHE A 23 -11.56 -3.43 -14.17
N GLY A 24 -11.99 -3.09 -15.39
CA GLY A 24 -12.99 -2.04 -15.63
C GLY A 24 -12.47 -0.62 -15.38
N ASP A 25 -11.15 -0.43 -15.40
CA ASP A 25 -10.47 0.82 -15.00
C ASP A 25 -9.95 1.64 -16.19
N VAL A 26 -10.41 1.36 -17.41
CA VAL A 26 -10.03 2.14 -18.61
C VAL A 26 -10.45 3.59 -18.43
N ASN A 27 -9.50 4.52 -18.61
CA ASN A 27 -9.58 5.96 -18.35
C ASN A 27 -9.36 6.41 -16.90
N ALA A 28 -9.14 5.50 -15.95
CA ALA A 28 -8.66 5.90 -14.63
C ALA A 28 -7.34 6.68 -14.79
N ASN A 29 -7.21 7.78 -14.06
CA ASN A 29 -5.97 8.53 -13.97
C ASN A 29 -5.97 9.34 -12.68
N THR A 30 -5.45 8.74 -11.62
CA THR A 30 -5.45 9.34 -10.29
C THR A 30 -4.87 10.75 -10.33
N PHE A 31 -3.63 10.91 -10.81
CA PHE A 31 -2.98 12.22 -10.77
C PHE A 31 -3.68 13.27 -11.65
N ALA A 32 -4.00 12.94 -12.90
CA ALA A 32 -4.59 13.92 -13.81
C ALA A 32 -6.01 14.32 -13.42
N ASN A 33 -6.85 13.36 -13.04
CA ASN A 33 -8.24 13.64 -12.66
C ASN A 33 -8.30 14.39 -11.33
N LEU A 34 -7.46 14.05 -10.35
CA LEU A 34 -7.39 14.83 -9.10
C LEU A 34 -6.93 16.26 -9.37
N ALA A 35 -5.95 16.47 -10.26
CA ALA A 35 -5.42 17.80 -10.55
C ALA A 35 -6.46 18.70 -11.23
N GLU A 36 -7.22 18.14 -12.18
CA GLU A 36 -8.35 18.82 -12.83
C GLU A 36 -9.44 19.18 -11.81
N LYS A 37 -9.84 18.23 -10.96
CA LYS A 37 -10.91 18.46 -9.99
C LYS A 37 -10.49 19.42 -8.88
N PHE A 38 -9.23 19.36 -8.45
CA PHE A 38 -8.64 20.32 -7.53
C PHE A 38 -8.68 21.73 -8.12
N GLN A 39 -8.27 21.91 -9.38
CA GLN A 39 -8.33 23.21 -10.04
C GLN A 39 -9.75 23.74 -10.16
N GLU A 40 -10.71 22.90 -10.54
CA GLU A 40 -12.14 23.25 -10.63
C GLU A 40 -12.66 23.79 -9.30
N ILE A 41 -12.34 23.13 -8.18
CA ILE A 41 -12.88 23.48 -6.85
C ILE A 41 -12.11 24.63 -6.19
N LYS A 42 -10.77 24.64 -6.28
CA LYS A 42 -9.89 25.60 -5.59
C LYS A 42 -9.61 26.85 -6.41
N GLY A 43 -9.95 26.84 -7.71
CA GLY A 43 -9.72 27.97 -8.63
C GLY A 43 -8.26 28.22 -8.98
N ARG A 44 -7.36 27.26 -8.69
CA ARG A 44 -5.92 27.33 -8.99
C ARG A 44 -5.36 25.93 -9.27
N PRO A 45 -4.28 25.79 -10.07
CA PRO A 45 -3.62 24.51 -10.24
C PRO A 45 -2.94 24.04 -8.94
N LEU A 46 -2.65 22.75 -8.89
CA LEU A 46 -1.79 22.16 -7.84
C LEU A 46 -0.37 22.70 -7.95
N LYS A 47 0.27 22.88 -6.80
CA LYS A 47 1.66 23.34 -6.68
C LYS A 47 2.55 22.21 -6.17
N LEU A 48 3.31 21.61 -7.08
CA LEU A 48 4.22 20.51 -6.76
C LEU A 48 5.66 20.83 -7.24
N PRO A 49 6.28 21.94 -6.80
CA PRO A 49 7.55 22.39 -7.34
C PRO A 49 8.70 21.38 -7.17
N HIS A 50 8.75 20.60 -6.08
CA HIS A 50 9.84 19.64 -5.87
C HIS A 50 9.65 18.37 -6.69
N LEU A 51 8.48 17.73 -6.61
CA LEU A 51 8.13 16.55 -7.40
C LEU A 51 8.18 16.84 -8.91
N SER A 52 7.80 18.03 -9.33
CA SER A 52 7.89 18.42 -10.74
C SER A 52 9.34 18.60 -11.20
N LYS A 53 10.22 19.17 -10.36
CA LYS A 53 11.68 19.23 -10.64
C LYS A 53 12.30 17.83 -10.74
N LEU A 54 11.79 16.88 -9.97
CA LEU A 54 12.17 15.45 -10.03
C LEU A 54 11.57 14.72 -11.24
N GLY A 55 10.61 15.33 -11.94
CA GLY A 55 10.05 14.80 -13.18
C GLY A 55 8.68 14.13 -13.08
N LEU A 56 8.00 14.18 -11.93
CA LEU A 56 6.69 13.53 -11.73
C LEU A 56 5.66 13.93 -12.80
N VAL A 57 5.50 15.23 -13.04
CA VAL A 57 4.56 15.76 -14.05
C VAL A 57 4.91 15.22 -15.44
N LYS A 58 6.21 15.09 -15.76
CA LYS A 58 6.63 14.58 -17.06
C LYS A 58 6.40 13.09 -17.21
N ALA A 59 6.59 12.31 -16.15
CA ALA A 59 6.28 10.88 -16.12
C ALA A 59 4.79 10.63 -16.40
N CYS A 60 3.88 11.37 -15.74
CA CYS A 60 2.44 11.20 -15.98
C CYS A 60 2.00 11.67 -17.37
N GLN A 61 2.59 12.75 -17.91
CA GLN A 61 2.37 13.15 -19.31
C GLN A 61 2.77 12.04 -20.30
N GLN A 62 3.85 11.32 -20.03
CA GLN A 62 4.31 10.22 -20.88
C GLN A 62 3.45 8.95 -20.71
N ALA A 63 3.07 8.62 -19.47
CA ALA A 63 2.23 7.46 -19.16
C ALA A 63 0.83 7.58 -19.77
N SER A 64 0.22 8.76 -19.69
CA SER A 64 -1.19 8.97 -20.04
C SER A 64 -1.44 9.73 -21.34
N GLY A 65 -0.42 10.39 -21.89
CA GLY A 65 -0.57 11.31 -23.03
C GLY A 65 -1.34 12.59 -22.70
N ARG A 66 -1.66 12.87 -21.43
CA ARG A 66 -2.44 14.04 -21.01
C ARG A 66 -1.56 15.22 -20.61
N THR A 67 -2.09 16.43 -20.76
CA THR A 67 -1.54 17.63 -20.10
C THR A 67 -2.15 17.75 -18.70
N LEU A 68 -1.34 18.12 -17.71
CA LEU A 68 -1.74 18.17 -16.30
C LEU A 68 -2.08 19.58 -15.84
N CYS A 69 -3.10 19.70 -15.00
CA CYS A 69 -3.52 20.91 -14.29
C CYS A 69 -2.63 21.21 -13.06
N VAL A 70 -1.32 21.27 -13.28
CA VAL A 70 -0.28 21.50 -12.27
C VAL A 70 0.57 22.70 -12.70
N GLU A 71 1.06 23.49 -11.74
CA GLU A 71 1.95 24.61 -12.04
C GLU A 71 3.19 24.13 -12.83
N PRO A 72 3.49 24.74 -13.99
CA PRO A 72 4.48 24.20 -14.91
C PRO A 72 5.90 24.39 -14.37
N VAL A 73 6.56 23.28 -14.06
CA VAL A 73 7.96 23.23 -13.65
C VAL A 73 8.64 22.12 -14.46
N LYS A 74 9.77 22.45 -15.11
CA LYS A 74 10.52 21.47 -15.91
C LYS A 74 11.34 20.55 -14.99
N PRO A 75 11.54 19.28 -15.38
CA PRO A 75 12.51 18.42 -14.71
C PRO A 75 13.90 19.05 -14.80
N THR A 76 14.60 19.12 -13.67
CA THR A 76 15.97 19.66 -13.60
C THR A 76 16.93 18.76 -12.84
N LYS A 77 16.40 17.75 -12.13
CA LYS A 77 17.17 16.79 -11.34
C LYS A 77 16.38 15.50 -11.21
N GLY A 78 17.04 14.40 -10.85
CA GLY A 78 16.40 13.11 -10.63
C GLY A 78 16.13 12.34 -11.91
N ALA A 79 15.97 11.03 -11.77
CA ALA A 79 15.49 10.17 -12.83
C ALA A 79 13.98 9.98 -12.69
N TYR A 80 13.24 10.01 -13.79
CA TYR A 80 11.79 9.83 -13.79
C TYR A 80 11.34 8.87 -14.90
N GLY A 81 10.33 8.09 -14.59
CA GLY A 81 9.66 7.14 -15.48
C GLY A 81 8.33 6.71 -14.87
N TYR A 82 7.75 5.65 -15.43
CA TYR A 82 6.51 5.07 -14.97
C TYR A 82 6.52 3.56 -15.20
N ALA A 83 5.94 2.78 -14.30
CA ALA A 83 5.93 1.33 -14.38
C ALA A 83 4.51 0.78 -14.50
N ALA A 84 4.35 -0.32 -15.25
CA ALA A 84 3.13 -1.13 -15.21
C ALA A 84 3.32 -2.30 -14.23
N GLU A 85 2.25 -2.68 -13.54
CA GLU A 85 2.22 -3.85 -12.68
C GLU A 85 2.07 -5.12 -13.54
N ILE A 86 2.79 -6.19 -13.21
CA ILE A 86 2.60 -7.51 -13.85
C ILE A 86 1.86 -8.51 -12.96
N SER A 87 1.72 -8.18 -11.68
CA SER A 87 0.92 -8.94 -10.73
C SER A 87 -0.55 -8.92 -11.14
N THR A 88 -1.27 -10.02 -10.91
CA THR A 88 -2.65 -10.21 -11.37
C THR A 88 -3.68 -9.41 -10.57
N GLY A 89 -3.34 -8.99 -9.35
CA GLY A 89 -4.16 -8.13 -8.50
C GLY A 89 -3.78 -6.66 -8.63
N LYS A 90 -4.65 -5.78 -8.11
CA LYS A 90 -4.41 -4.33 -7.94
C LYS A 90 -4.47 -3.91 -6.46
N ASP A 91 -4.22 -4.87 -5.56
CA ASP A 91 -4.23 -4.69 -4.11
C ASP A 91 -2.85 -4.29 -3.58
N THR A 92 -2.82 -3.61 -2.43
CA THR A 92 -1.59 -3.10 -1.81
C THR A 92 -0.47 -4.17 -1.66
N PRO A 93 -0.71 -5.41 -1.16
CA PRO A 93 0.31 -6.45 -1.17
C PRO A 93 0.91 -6.75 -2.55
N SER A 94 0.11 -6.94 -3.58
CA SER A 94 0.59 -7.27 -4.93
C SER A 94 1.60 -6.24 -5.43
N GLY A 95 1.26 -4.95 -5.36
CA GLY A 95 2.15 -3.88 -5.81
C GLY A 95 3.43 -3.76 -4.96
N HIS A 96 3.30 -3.87 -3.63
CA HIS A 96 4.44 -3.80 -2.71
C HIS A 96 5.39 -5.01 -2.87
N TRP A 97 4.86 -6.20 -3.05
CA TRP A 97 5.65 -7.41 -3.23
C TRP A 97 6.34 -7.41 -4.58
N GLU A 98 5.64 -6.96 -5.63
CA GLU A 98 6.25 -6.78 -6.94
C GLU A 98 7.40 -5.78 -6.88
N MET A 99 7.24 -4.59 -6.28
CA MET A 99 8.35 -3.63 -6.15
C MET A 99 9.51 -4.14 -5.30
N ALA A 100 9.28 -5.13 -4.44
CA ALA A 100 10.33 -5.84 -3.71
C ALA A 100 10.93 -7.03 -4.49
N GLY A 101 10.58 -7.19 -5.76
CA GLY A 101 11.12 -8.16 -6.72
C GLY A 101 10.38 -9.48 -6.82
N VAL A 102 9.18 -9.60 -6.23
CA VAL A 102 8.41 -10.85 -6.16
C VAL A 102 6.94 -10.65 -6.59
N PRO A 103 6.66 -10.51 -7.90
CA PRO A 103 5.30 -10.32 -8.41
C PRO A 103 4.34 -11.45 -8.02
N VAL A 104 3.08 -11.10 -7.84
CA VAL A 104 1.98 -12.04 -7.58
C VAL A 104 1.38 -12.49 -8.92
N LEU A 105 1.84 -13.63 -9.43
CA LEU A 105 1.42 -14.16 -10.74
C LEU A 105 0.30 -15.21 -10.64
N PHE A 106 -0.47 -15.18 -9.56
CA PHE A 106 -1.59 -16.09 -9.30
C PHE A 106 -2.81 -15.31 -8.87
N ASP A 107 -4.00 -15.83 -9.12
CA ASP A 107 -5.23 -15.16 -8.70
C ASP A 107 -5.50 -15.37 -7.21
N TRP A 108 -5.85 -14.28 -6.53
CA TRP A 108 -6.44 -14.36 -5.21
C TRP A 108 -7.82 -14.99 -5.27
N THR A 109 -8.21 -15.68 -4.21
CA THR A 109 -9.62 -16.08 -4.06
C THR A 109 -10.41 -14.92 -3.44
N TYR A 110 -11.53 -14.59 -4.04
CA TYR A 110 -12.46 -13.58 -3.54
C TYR A 110 -13.80 -14.22 -3.18
N PHE A 111 -14.37 -13.81 -2.06
CA PHE A 111 -15.74 -14.19 -1.70
C PHE A 111 -16.71 -13.30 -2.48
N THR A 112 -17.28 -13.78 -3.60
CA THR A 112 -18.06 -12.93 -4.52
C THR A 112 -19.54 -12.80 -4.17
N ASP A 113 -20.12 -13.78 -3.45
CA ASP A 113 -21.51 -13.68 -2.98
C ASP A 113 -21.60 -12.64 -1.85
N LYS A 114 -22.39 -11.59 -2.06
CA LYS A 114 -22.52 -10.47 -1.11
C LYS A 114 -23.35 -10.79 0.12
N LYS A 115 -24.16 -11.86 0.10
CA LYS A 115 -25.10 -12.20 1.17
C LYS A 115 -24.79 -13.53 1.86
N ASN A 116 -24.11 -14.45 1.16
CA ASN A 116 -23.66 -15.74 1.70
C ASN A 116 -22.21 -15.96 1.29
N SER A 117 -21.33 -15.10 1.79
CA SER A 117 -19.94 -14.98 1.30
C SER A 117 -19.09 -16.22 1.54
N PHE A 118 -19.38 -16.97 2.60
CA PHE A 118 -18.67 -18.16 3.04
C PHE A 118 -19.55 -19.39 2.82
N SER A 119 -18.97 -20.44 2.21
CA SER A 119 -19.67 -21.69 1.98
C SER A 119 -19.99 -22.40 3.30
N ALA A 120 -21.06 -23.21 3.31
CA ALA A 120 -21.42 -24.01 4.47
C ALA A 120 -20.29 -24.95 4.92
N GLU A 121 -19.53 -25.47 3.96
CA GLU A 121 -18.34 -26.30 4.24
C GLU A 121 -17.24 -25.50 4.94
N LEU A 122 -16.91 -24.31 4.46
CA LEU A 122 -15.90 -23.44 5.08
C LEU A 122 -16.30 -23.04 6.50
N MET A 123 -17.56 -22.64 6.68
CA MET A 123 -18.08 -22.31 8.02
C MET A 123 -18.00 -23.51 8.96
N ALA A 124 -18.36 -24.72 8.50
CA ALA A 124 -18.24 -25.93 9.31
C ALA A 124 -16.79 -26.24 9.72
N GLN A 125 -15.82 -26.08 8.81
CA GLN A 125 -14.40 -26.25 9.11
C GLN A 125 -13.90 -25.24 10.14
N ILE A 126 -14.27 -23.96 9.99
CA ILE A 126 -13.95 -22.88 10.94
C ILE A 126 -14.54 -23.17 12.31
N ASN A 127 -15.83 -23.50 12.37
CA ASN A 127 -16.55 -23.80 13.61
C ASN A 127 -15.92 -24.98 14.35
N GLN A 128 -15.57 -26.06 13.62
CA GLN A 128 -14.88 -27.22 14.18
C GLN A 128 -13.50 -26.86 14.75
N ALA A 129 -12.69 -26.08 14.04
CA ALA A 129 -11.34 -25.75 14.48
C ALA A 129 -11.32 -24.77 15.67
N THR A 130 -12.23 -23.81 15.67
CA THR A 130 -12.31 -22.73 16.67
C THR A 130 -13.11 -23.12 17.91
N GLY A 131 -13.95 -24.16 17.82
CA GLY A 131 -14.81 -24.62 18.90
C GLY A 131 -16.11 -23.81 19.05
N TYR A 132 -16.43 -22.95 18.09
CA TYR A 132 -17.68 -22.18 18.07
C TYR A 132 -18.78 -22.94 17.33
N ALA A 133 -20.01 -22.83 17.81
CA ALA A 133 -21.16 -23.48 17.19
C ALA A 133 -21.55 -22.83 15.85
N ASP A 134 -21.31 -21.52 15.70
CA ASP A 134 -21.67 -20.74 14.51
C ASP A 134 -20.90 -19.40 14.44
N MET A 135 -21.19 -18.59 13.42
CA MET A 135 -20.74 -17.21 13.25
C MET A 135 -21.89 -16.28 12.83
N LEU A 136 -21.79 -15.00 13.17
CA LEU A 136 -22.71 -13.95 12.70
C LEU A 136 -22.18 -13.32 11.40
N GLY A 137 -23.06 -12.71 10.60
CA GLY A 137 -22.67 -11.96 9.39
C GLY A 137 -22.76 -12.81 8.12
N ASN A 138 -21.64 -13.41 7.71
CA ASN A 138 -21.49 -14.16 6.45
C ASN A 138 -21.84 -13.34 5.19
N CYS A 139 -21.37 -12.10 5.12
CA CYS A 139 -21.73 -11.18 4.05
C CYS A 139 -20.61 -10.18 3.70
N HIS A 140 -20.83 -9.42 2.64
CA HIS A 140 -20.10 -8.18 2.38
C HIS A 140 -20.64 -7.07 3.27
N ALA A 141 -19.76 -6.39 4.00
CA ALA A 141 -20.17 -5.25 4.81
C ALA A 141 -19.02 -4.29 5.13
N SER A 142 -19.37 -3.03 5.42
CA SER A 142 -18.43 -2.13 6.09
C SER A 142 -18.27 -2.55 7.55
N GLY A 143 -17.08 -2.34 8.12
CA GLY A 143 -16.81 -2.66 9.52
C GLY A 143 -17.69 -1.88 10.49
N THR A 144 -18.08 -0.65 10.14
CA THR A 144 -18.98 0.17 10.96
C THR A 144 -20.40 -0.39 10.94
N ASP A 145 -20.94 -0.68 9.76
CA ASP A 145 -22.32 -1.15 9.61
C ASP A 145 -22.49 -2.54 10.23
N ILE A 146 -21.55 -3.46 10.01
CA ILE A 146 -21.68 -4.83 10.53
C ILE A 146 -21.62 -4.87 12.05
N ILE A 147 -20.82 -4.02 12.68
CA ILE A 147 -20.74 -3.90 14.14
C ILE A 147 -21.99 -3.23 14.69
N ALA A 148 -22.47 -2.14 14.06
CA ALA A 148 -23.72 -1.49 14.47
C ALA A 148 -24.92 -2.45 14.38
N ASN A 149 -24.97 -3.28 13.34
CA ASN A 149 -26.08 -4.21 13.09
C ASN A 149 -26.03 -5.47 13.95
N LEU A 150 -24.84 -6.03 14.22
CA LEU A 150 -24.69 -7.36 14.84
C LEU A 150 -23.98 -7.34 16.21
N GLY A 151 -23.45 -6.19 16.64
CA GLY A 151 -22.67 -6.05 17.88
C GLY A 151 -23.44 -6.48 19.13
N GLU A 152 -24.70 -6.07 19.29
CA GLU A 152 -25.51 -6.51 20.43
C GLU A 152 -25.77 -8.02 20.41
N GLN A 153 -26.00 -8.61 19.23
CA GLN A 153 -26.23 -10.05 19.10
C GLN A 153 -24.94 -10.83 19.41
N HIS A 154 -23.79 -10.31 18.97
CA HIS A 154 -22.47 -10.83 19.33
C HIS A 154 -22.29 -10.85 20.85
N ILE A 155 -22.57 -9.74 21.53
CA ILE A 155 -22.47 -9.63 23.00
C ILE A 155 -23.39 -10.66 23.69
N LYS A 156 -24.64 -10.79 23.22
CA LYS A 156 -25.63 -11.71 23.81
C LYS A 156 -25.31 -13.20 23.60
N THR A 157 -24.72 -13.54 22.46
CA THR A 157 -24.52 -14.95 22.04
C THR A 157 -23.09 -15.45 22.22
N GLY A 158 -22.10 -14.55 22.27
CA GLY A 158 -20.69 -14.87 22.25
C GLY A 158 -20.15 -15.33 20.88
N LEU A 159 -20.97 -15.35 19.83
CA LEU A 159 -20.57 -15.80 18.48
C LEU A 159 -19.81 -14.68 17.75
N PRO A 160 -18.66 -14.96 17.11
CA PRO A 160 -17.89 -13.95 16.38
C PRO A 160 -18.65 -13.42 15.16
N ILE A 161 -18.44 -12.15 14.80
CA ILE A 161 -19.01 -11.56 13.58
C ILE A 161 -18.00 -11.71 12.45
N CYS A 162 -18.31 -12.56 11.47
CA CYS A 162 -17.45 -12.82 10.31
C CYS A 162 -18.04 -12.17 9.04
N TYR A 163 -17.22 -11.44 8.29
CA TYR A 163 -17.63 -10.72 7.08
C TYR A 163 -16.45 -10.50 6.12
N THR A 164 -16.73 -10.05 4.90
CA THR A 164 -15.72 -9.76 3.86
C THR A 164 -15.95 -8.39 3.23
N SER A 165 -15.04 -7.97 2.36
CA SER A 165 -15.17 -6.80 1.46
C SER A 165 -15.00 -7.24 0.00
N GLY A 166 -14.78 -6.27 -0.90
CA GLY A 166 -14.36 -6.52 -2.29
C GLY A 166 -12.95 -7.10 -2.41
N ASP A 167 -12.14 -7.00 -1.36
CA ASP A 167 -10.78 -7.55 -1.31
C ASP A 167 -10.78 -9.05 -0.96
N SER A 168 -9.65 -9.70 -1.19
CA SER A 168 -9.38 -11.07 -0.72
C SER A 168 -9.12 -11.10 0.79
N VAL A 169 -10.17 -10.91 1.59
CA VAL A 169 -10.06 -10.84 3.06
C VAL A 169 -11.16 -11.61 3.78
N PHE A 170 -10.84 -12.11 4.97
CA PHE A 170 -11.79 -12.62 5.94
C PHE A 170 -11.68 -11.80 7.22
N GLN A 171 -12.73 -11.08 7.61
CA GLN A 171 -12.70 -10.17 8.75
C GLN A 171 -13.51 -10.73 9.90
N VAL A 172 -12.98 -10.60 11.12
CA VAL A 172 -13.61 -11.07 12.36
C VAL A 172 -13.75 -9.90 13.33
N ALA A 173 -14.98 -9.43 13.54
CA ALA A 173 -15.28 -8.44 14.56
C ALA A 173 -15.76 -9.11 15.86
N ALA A 174 -15.20 -8.68 16.98
CA ALA A 174 -15.56 -9.18 18.30
C ALA A 174 -15.32 -8.12 19.38
N HIS A 175 -16.18 -8.10 20.40
CA HIS A 175 -16.10 -7.18 21.51
C HIS A 175 -14.98 -7.58 22.47
N GLU A 176 -14.10 -6.64 22.82
CA GLU A 176 -12.87 -6.95 23.57
C GLU A 176 -13.13 -7.59 24.94
N GLN A 177 -14.20 -7.18 25.63
CA GLN A 177 -14.52 -7.70 26.96
C GLN A 177 -15.37 -8.98 26.93
N HIS A 178 -16.28 -9.10 25.96
CA HIS A 178 -17.24 -10.22 25.92
C HIS A 178 -16.66 -11.43 25.21
N PHE A 179 -15.86 -11.22 24.16
CA PHE A 179 -15.19 -12.29 23.42
C PHE A 179 -13.75 -12.51 23.90
N GLY A 180 -13.09 -11.45 24.38
CA GLY A 180 -11.67 -11.48 24.77
C GLY A 180 -10.74 -11.20 23.60
N LEU A 181 -9.83 -10.24 23.75
CA LEU A 181 -8.87 -9.87 22.70
C LEU A 181 -7.93 -11.02 22.31
N ASP A 182 -7.38 -11.73 23.30
CA ASP A 182 -6.51 -12.89 23.05
C ASP A 182 -7.25 -14.03 22.34
N ASN A 183 -8.53 -14.19 22.67
CA ASN A 183 -9.38 -15.19 22.05
C ASN A 183 -9.73 -14.80 20.60
N LEU A 184 -9.96 -13.52 20.31
CA LEU A 184 -10.09 -13.00 18.94
C LEU A 184 -8.84 -13.29 18.12
N TYR A 185 -7.66 -13.06 18.69
CA TYR A 185 -6.40 -13.36 17.99
C TYR A 185 -6.23 -14.85 17.72
N LYS A 186 -6.49 -15.69 18.72
CA LYS A 186 -6.44 -17.14 18.56
C LYS A 186 -7.43 -17.63 17.48
N TYR A 187 -8.66 -17.12 17.50
CA TYR A 187 -9.67 -17.41 16.49
C TYR A 187 -9.15 -17.07 15.08
N CYS A 188 -8.64 -15.85 14.88
CA CYS A 188 -8.12 -15.41 13.59
C CYS A 188 -6.93 -16.25 13.10
N GLN A 189 -6.03 -16.67 14.01
CA GLN A 189 -4.91 -17.55 13.66
C GLN A 189 -5.39 -18.92 13.17
N GLN A 190 -6.41 -19.49 13.81
CA GLN A 190 -6.99 -20.77 13.39
C GLN A 190 -7.70 -20.63 12.03
N VAL A 191 -8.46 -19.55 11.84
CA VAL A 191 -9.09 -19.25 10.53
C VAL A 191 -8.03 -19.07 9.44
N ARG A 192 -6.91 -18.39 9.74
CA ARG A 192 -5.81 -18.20 8.78
C ARG A 192 -5.32 -19.54 8.23
N VAL A 193 -5.03 -20.50 9.10
CA VAL A 193 -4.58 -21.85 8.70
C VAL A 193 -5.59 -22.55 7.78
N ILE A 194 -6.90 -22.39 8.04
CA ILE A 194 -7.96 -22.98 7.21
C ILE A 194 -8.04 -22.31 5.83
N LEU A 195 -7.80 -20.99 5.77
CA LEU A 195 -7.91 -20.22 4.54
C LEU A 195 -6.64 -20.25 3.67
N ASP A 196 -5.51 -20.72 4.18
CA ASP A 196 -4.25 -20.81 3.42
C ASP A 196 -4.40 -21.61 2.12
N PRO A 197 -5.02 -22.81 2.09
CA PRO A 197 -5.23 -23.55 0.84
C PRO A 197 -6.19 -22.86 -0.13
N LEU A 198 -7.00 -21.92 0.36
CA LEU A 198 -7.94 -21.16 -0.46
C LEU A 198 -7.32 -19.91 -1.05
N ASN A 199 -6.06 -19.58 -0.74
CA ASN A 199 -5.39 -18.38 -1.24
C ASN A 199 -6.16 -17.08 -0.94
N ILE A 200 -6.73 -16.98 0.27
CA ILE A 200 -7.28 -15.72 0.79
C ILE A 200 -6.13 -14.84 1.28
N GLY A 201 -6.08 -13.58 0.83
CA GLY A 201 -4.98 -12.66 1.12
C GLY A 201 -4.75 -12.42 2.61
N ARG A 202 -5.79 -12.06 3.38
CA ARG A 202 -5.65 -11.76 4.82
C ARG A 202 -6.84 -12.21 5.69
N VAL A 203 -6.54 -12.59 6.93
CA VAL A 203 -7.52 -12.64 8.02
C VAL A 203 -7.33 -11.42 8.92
N ILE A 204 -8.39 -10.68 9.23
CA ILE A 204 -8.29 -9.40 9.96
C ILE A 204 -9.11 -9.43 11.25
N ALA A 205 -8.44 -9.30 12.39
CA ALA A 205 -9.06 -9.08 13.68
C ALA A 205 -9.53 -7.61 13.80
N ARG A 206 -10.83 -7.42 14.07
CA ARG A 206 -11.50 -6.13 14.19
C ARG A 206 -12.13 -5.98 15.58
N PRO A 207 -11.32 -5.82 16.63
CA PRO A 207 -11.83 -5.61 17.96
C PRO A 207 -12.65 -4.32 18.06
N PHE A 208 -13.70 -4.35 18.88
CA PHE A 208 -14.50 -3.17 19.20
C PHE A 208 -14.89 -3.13 20.68
N ILE A 209 -15.26 -1.94 21.13
CA ILE A 209 -15.78 -1.63 22.47
C ILE A 209 -17.15 -0.95 22.35
N GLY A 210 -17.82 -0.72 23.47
CA GLY A 210 -19.16 -0.12 23.54
C GLY A 210 -20.21 -1.18 23.90
N GLU A 211 -21.37 -0.76 24.35
CA GLU A 211 -22.44 -1.65 24.81
C GLU A 211 -23.68 -1.61 23.90
N ILE A 212 -23.84 -0.54 23.11
CA ILE A 212 -24.98 -0.30 22.24
C ILE A 212 -24.54 0.19 20.85
N PRO A 213 -25.39 0.07 19.81
CA PRO A 213 -25.02 0.49 18.45
C PRO A 213 -24.52 1.93 18.32
N ALA A 214 -24.99 2.83 19.20
CA ALA A 214 -24.61 4.24 19.19
C ALA A 214 -23.21 4.51 19.76
N ASP A 215 -22.64 3.59 20.55
CA ASP A 215 -21.32 3.76 21.18
C ASP A 215 -20.30 2.69 20.75
N PHE A 216 -20.68 1.76 19.86
CA PHE A 216 -19.72 0.80 19.32
C PHE A 216 -18.60 1.48 18.54
N GLU A 217 -17.37 1.22 18.96
CA GLU A 217 -16.16 1.80 18.37
C GLU A 217 -15.10 0.72 18.14
N ARG A 218 -14.53 0.67 16.93
CA ARG A 218 -13.38 -0.21 16.63
C ARG A 218 -12.13 0.32 17.33
N THR A 219 -11.36 -0.56 17.94
CA THR A 219 -10.15 -0.16 18.67
C THR A 219 -8.90 -0.21 17.79
N GLY A 220 -7.81 0.36 18.32
CA GLY A 220 -6.47 0.27 17.74
C GLY A 220 -5.83 -1.12 17.85
N ASN A 221 -6.48 -2.10 18.50
CA ASN A 221 -5.99 -3.47 18.65
C ASN A 221 -6.23 -4.36 17.40
N ARG A 222 -6.47 -3.73 16.25
CA ARG A 222 -6.53 -4.42 14.96
C ARG A 222 -5.26 -5.25 14.74
N ARG A 223 -5.43 -6.47 14.24
CA ARG A 223 -4.32 -7.31 13.80
C ARG A 223 -4.65 -8.03 12.50
N ASP A 224 -3.72 -7.98 11.56
CA ASP A 224 -3.85 -8.60 10.25
C ASP A 224 -2.94 -9.84 10.21
N TYR A 225 -3.48 -10.94 9.69
CA TYR A 225 -2.79 -12.21 9.45
C TYR A 225 -2.72 -12.42 7.94
N SER A 226 -1.65 -11.90 7.36
CA SER A 226 -1.41 -11.92 5.92
C SER A 226 -0.71 -13.20 5.49
N VAL A 227 -0.96 -13.60 4.25
CA VAL A 227 -0.07 -14.55 3.56
C VAL A 227 1.34 -13.97 3.43
N LEU A 228 2.33 -14.85 3.34
CA LEU A 228 3.73 -14.45 3.13
C LEU A 228 3.94 -14.01 1.67
N PRO A 229 4.93 -13.15 1.39
CA PRO A 229 5.38 -12.93 0.02
C PRO A 229 5.69 -14.26 -0.69
N PRO A 230 5.44 -14.37 -2.01
CA PRO A 230 5.50 -15.66 -2.72
C PRO A 230 6.92 -16.20 -2.92
N ALA A 231 7.93 -15.38 -2.70
CA ALA A 231 9.35 -15.74 -2.74
C ALA A 231 10.17 -14.78 -1.85
N THR A 232 11.46 -15.06 -1.68
CA THR A 232 12.39 -14.22 -0.92
C THR A 232 12.49 -12.83 -1.55
N THR A 233 12.07 -11.81 -0.82
CA THR A 233 12.08 -10.40 -1.27
C THR A 233 13.49 -9.80 -1.23
N VAL A 234 13.70 -8.67 -1.91
CA VAL A 234 14.96 -7.90 -1.77
C VAL A 234 15.21 -7.43 -0.33
N LEU A 235 14.15 -7.18 0.44
CA LEU A 235 14.25 -6.81 1.85
C LEU A 235 14.86 -7.96 2.65
N GLU A 236 14.36 -9.18 2.41
CA GLU A 236 14.86 -10.37 3.08
C GLU A 236 16.31 -10.66 2.67
N LYS A 237 16.65 -10.59 1.37
CA LYS A 237 18.03 -10.72 0.90
C LYS A 237 18.97 -9.74 1.57
N LEU A 238 18.56 -8.47 1.73
CA LEU A 238 19.37 -7.48 2.40
C LEU A 238 19.63 -7.86 3.86
N THR A 239 18.59 -8.28 4.58
CA THR A 239 18.74 -8.72 5.98
C THR A 239 19.60 -9.97 6.15
N GLN A 240 19.51 -10.92 5.21
CA GLN A 240 20.37 -12.12 5.18
C GLN A 240 21.83 -11.78 4.88
N ALA A 241 22.08 -10.66 4.20
CA ALA A 241 23.41 -10.14 3.91
C ALA A 241 23.90 -9.12 4.97
N ASP A 242 23.44 -9.19 6.21
CA ASP A 242 23.81 -8.28 7.32
C ASP A 242 23.45 -6.80 7.10
N GLY A 243 22.54 -6.51 6.17
CA GLY A 243 21.95 -5.17 6.01
C GLY A 243 20.76 -4.94 6.93
N THR A 244 20.30 -3.69 7.02
CA THR A 244 19.18 -3.32 7.90
C THR A 244 17.97 -2.85 7.10
N VAL A 245 16.79 -3.37 7.39
CA VAL A 245 15.53 -2.87 6.82
C VAL A 245 14.69 -2.23 7.92
N ILE A 246 14.45 -0.94 7.77
CA ILE A 246 13.65 -0.11 8.66
C ILE A 246 12.31 0.16 8.00
N SER A 247 11.27 -0.50 8.51
CA SER A 247 9.90 -0.27 8.07
C SER A 247 9.25 0.87 8.85
N VAL A 248 8.55 1.76 8.15
CA VAL A 248 7.76 2.85 8.73
C VAL A 248 6.30 2.73 8.26
N GLY A 249 5.37 2.76 9.21
CA GLY A 249 3.95 2.63 8.92
C GLY A 249 3.53 1.18 8.65
N LYS A 250 2.80 0.96 7.54
CA LYS A 250 2.19 -0.34 7.21
C LYS A 250 3.15 -1.36 6.58
N ILE A 251 4.37 -0.96 6.19
CA ILE A 251 5.32 -1.83 5.47
C ILE A 251 5.53 -3.18 6.18
N ALA A 252 5.77 -3.19 7.49
CA ALA A 252 6.00 -4.44 8.20
C ALA A 252 4.82 -5.42 8.10
N ASP A 253 3.59 -4.92 8.09
CA ASP A 253 2.38 -5.74 8.03
C ASP A 253 2.09 -6.20 6.60
N ILE A 254 2.42 -5.37 5.59
CA ILE A 254 2.32 -5.70 4.16
C ILE A 254 3.25 -6.87 3.80
N PHE A 255 4.47 -6.88 4.33
CA PHE A 255 5.45 -7.96 4.09
C PHE A 255 5.34 -9.11 5.10
N ALA A 256 4.28 -9.17 5.91
CA ALA A 256 4.11 -10.18 6.96
C ALA A 256 5.36 -10.35 7.86
N HIS A 257 6.04 -9.23 8.13
CA HIS A 257 7.29 -9.11 8.87
C HIS A 257 8.52 -9.79 8.24
N GLN A 258 8.43 -10.29 7.01
CA GLN A 258 9.56 -10.90 6.30
C GLN A 258 10.57 -9.83 5.89
N GLY A 259 11.85 -10.08 6.18
CA GLY A 259 12.95 -9.17 5.83
C GLY A 259 12.91 -7.82 6.55
N ILE A 260 12.26 -7.72 7.73
CA ILE A 260 12.18 -6.48 8.51
C ILE A 260 13.09 -6.56 9.74
N SER A 261 14.07 -5.67 9.85
CA SER A 261 14.96 -5.57 11.01
C SER A 261 14.36 -4.68 12.11
N ILE A 262 13.79 -3.54 11.72
CA ILE A 262 13.25 -2.53 12.65
C ILE A 262 11.83 -2.16 12.20
N LYS A 263 10.86 -2.27 13.12
CA LYS A 263 9.47 -1.85 12.92
C LYS A 263 9.18 -0.54 13.63
N THR A 264 8.87 0.51 12.87
CA THR A 264 8.44 1.81 13.40
C THR A 264 6.97 2.03 13.10
N LYS A 265 6.15 2.09 14.14
CA LYS A 265 4.74 2.46 14.03
C LYS A 265 4.61 3.97 13.95
N ALA A 266 3.95 4.46 12.91
CA ALA A 266 3.56 5.86 12.76
C ALA A 266 2.21 5.89 12.03
N THR A 267 1.36 6.86 12.40
CA THR A 267 0.00 7.00 11.88
C THR A 267 -0.24 8.44 11.48
N GLY A 268 -0.72 8.65 10.26
CA GLY A 268 -0.91 9.98 9.69
C GLY A 268 0.32 10.46 8.92
N LEU A 269 0.06 11.20 7.85
CA LEU A 269 1.08 11.63 6.90
C LEU A 269 2.23 12.41 7.57
N PRO A 270 2.00 13.37 8.50
CA PRO A 270 3.08 14.05 9.21
C PRO A 270 3.97 13.09 10.01
N ALA A 271 3.37 12.18 10.79
CA ALA A 271 4.12 11.25 11.64
C ALA A 271 4.93 10.23 10.82
N LEU A 272 4.41 9.81 9.67
CA LEU A 272 5.13 8.92 8.74
C LEU A 272 6.38 9.60 8.17
N LEU A 273 6.25 10.87 7.74
CA LEU A 273 7.36 11.65 7.22
C LEU A 273 8.39 11.96 8.32
N ASP A 274 7.93 12.38 9.50
CA ASP A 274 8.79 12.70 10.64
C ASP A 274 9.58 11.48 11.11
N ALA A 275 8.94 10.32 11.20
CA ALA A 275 9.60 9.06 11.56
C ALA A 275 10.65 8.67 10.50
N THR A 276 10.36 8.88 9.21
CA THR A 276 11.32 8.59 8.13
C THR A 276 12.54 9.49 8.22
N LEU A 277 12.34 10.80 8.39
CA LEU A 277 13.43 11.77 8.56
C LEU A 277 14.25 11.49 9.83
N ALA A 278 13.61 11.02 10.91
CA ALA A 278 14.32 10.61 12.11
C ALA A 278 15.26 9.41 11.84
N HIS A 279 14.80 8.42 11.06
CA HIS A 279 15.64 7.29 10.65
C HIS A 279 16.73 7.69 9.67
N MET A 280 16.49 8.64 8.77
CA MET A 280 17.54 9.19 7.89
C MET A 280 18.68 9.85 8.68
N LYS A 281 18.47 10.25 9.93
CA LYS A 281 19.54 10.82 10.78
C LYS A 281 20.38 9.76 11.50
N THR A 282 19.84 8.56 11.68
CA THR A 282 20.42 7.55 12.59
C THR A 282 20.73 6.21 11.93
N ALA A 283 20.10 5.90 10.79
CA ALA A 283 20.32 4.66 10.06
C ALA A 283 21.76 4.58 9.55
N ALA A 284 22.39 3.44 9.79
CA ALA A 284 23.72 3.13 9.27
C ALA A 284 23.68 2.88 7.75
N ASP A 285 24.85 2.91 7.14
CA ASP A 285 25.08 2.41 5.78
C ASP A 285 24.51 0.99 5.57
N LYS A 286 24.24 0.62 4.32
CA LYS A 286 23.66 -0.68 3.96
C LYS A 286 22.28 -0.89 4.60
N SER A 287 21.47 0.16 4.57
CA SER A 287 20.11 0.16 5.09
C SER A 287 19.07 0.54 4.04
N ILE A 288 17.90 -0.07 4.14
CA ILE A 288 16.67 0.40 3.49
C ILE A 288 15.79 1.05 4.56
N ILE A 289 15.37 2.29 4.32
CA ILE A 289 14.26 2.92 5.04
C ILE A 289 13.06 2.89 4.12
N PHE A 290 12.04 2.11 4.46
CA PHE A 290 10.87 1.88 3.62
C PHE A 290 9.61 2.38 4.32
N THR A 291 9.00 3.40 3.74
CA THR A 291 7.82 4.08 4.27
C THR A 291 6.65 3.97 3.30
N ASN A 292 5.51 3.54 3.82
CA ASN A 292 4.23 3.64 3.11
C ASN A 292 3.44 4.88 3.60
N LEU A 293 3.20 5.84 2.71
CA LEU A 293 2.43 7.06 2.95
C LEU A 293 0.91 6.82 2.77
N VAL A 294 0.38 5.89 3.56
CA VAL A 294 -0.95 5.30 3.34
C VAL A 294 -2.17 6.24 3.39
N ASN A 295 -2.00 7.47 3.86
CA ASN A 295 -3.11 8.42 3.94
C ASN A 295 -3.65 8.80 2.55
N PHE A 296 -2.81 8.76 1.51
CA PHE A 296 -3.21 9.03 0.13
C PHE A 296 -4.34 8.11 -0.33
N ASP A 297 -4.16 6.80 -0.17
CA ASP A 297 -5.18 5.80 -0.46
C ASP A 297 -6.34 5.82 0.56
N GLN A 298 -6.02 5.67 1.85
CA GLN A 298 -7.03 5.37 2.88
C GLN A 298 -7.97 6.55 3.19
N ASP A 299 -7.43 7.77 3.22
CA ASP A 299 -8.17 8.94 3.67
C ASP A 299 -8.72 9.76 2.50
N PHE A 300 -8.15 9.63 1.30
CA PHE A 300 -8.56 10.43 0.14
C PHE A 300 -9.00 9.58 -1.07
N GLY A 301 -8.20 8.60 -1.50
CA GLY A 301 -8.49 7.74 -2.65
C GLY A 301 -9.79 6.96 -2.51
N HIS A 302 -9.87 6.07 -1.52
CA HIS A 302 -11.07 5.28 -1.23
C HIS A 302 -12.29 6.13 -0.84
N ARG A 303 -12.06 7.33 -0.30
CA ARG A 303 -13.12 8.26 0.10
C ARG A 303 -13.58 9.19 -1.03
N ARG A 304 -12.94 9.09 -2.20
CA ARG A 304 -13.23 9.92 -3.38
C ARG A 304 -13.15 11.42 -3.06
N ASP A 305 -12.09 11.81 -2.35
CA ASP A 305 -11.80 13.20 -1.97
C ASP A 305 -10.61 13.75 -2.77
N PRO A 306 -10.83 14.27 -3.99
CA PRO A 306 -9.76 14.79 -4.84
C PRO A 306 -9.11 16.06 -4.26
N VAL A 307 -9.85 16.84 -3.47
CA VAL A 307 -9.31 18.07 -2.87
C VAL A 307 -8.38 17.72 -1.73
N GLY A 308 -8.81 16.86 -0.81
CA GLY A 308 -7.97 16.37 0.28
C GLY A 308 -6.71 15.67 -0.22
N PHE A 309 -6.83 14.84 -1.28
CA PHE A 309 -5.66 14.22 -1.93
C PHE A 309 -4.69 15.30 -2.43
N GLY A 310 -5.18 16.30 -3.17
CA GLY A 310 -4.37 17.37 -3.70
C GLY A 310 -3.67 18.20 -2.62
N GLU A 311 -4.37 18.56 -1.55
CA GLU A 311 -3.78 19.30 -0.41
C GLU A 311 -2.71 18.46 0.32
N ALA A 312 -2.93 17.15 0.46
CA ALA A 312 -1.93 16.24 1.02
C ALA A 312 -0.69 16.09 0.12
N LEU A 313 -0.85 16.14 -1.21
CA LEU A 313 0.27 16.14 -2.15
C LEU A 313 1.07 17.44 -2.08
N GLU A 314 0.42 18.60 -1.97
CA GLU A 314 1.12 19.88 -1.77
C GLU A 314 1.91 19.87 -0.45
N TYR A 315 1.29 19.37 0.63
CA TYR A 315 1.99 19.19 1.91
C TYR A 315 3.20 18.25 1.78
N PHE A 316 3.05 17.10 1.12
CA PHE A 316 4.17 16.18 0.91
C PHE A 316 5.27 16.80 0.04
N ASP A 317 4.92 17.55 -1.01
CA ASP A 317 5.90 18.25 -1.86
C ASP A 317 6.70 19.29 -1.07
N GLU A 318 6.07 20.03 -0.15
CA GLU A 318 6.76 20.94 0.77
C GLU A 318 7.74 20.18 1.68
N ARG A 319 7.28 19.07 2.28
CA ARG A 319 8.09 18.21 3.16
C ARG A 319 9.24 17.52 2.40
N LEU A 320 9.08 17.24 1.10
CA LEU A 320 10.09 16.57 0.29
C LEU A 320 11.43 17.34 0.28
N ALA A 321 11.40 18.66 0.39
CA ALA A 321 12.61 19.46 0.52
C ALA A 321 13.49 19.01 1.71
N GLU A 322 12.89 18.68 2.85
CA GLU A 322 13.61 18.20 4.03
C GLU A 322 14.31 16.86 3.80
N PHE A 323 13.74 15.99 2.97
CA PHE A 323 14.36 14.72 2.58
C PHE A 323 15.56 14.98 1.70
N LEU A 324 15.40 15.81 0.66
CA LEU A 324 16.47 16.14 -0.28
C LEU A 324 17.67 16.80 0.43
N ASP A 325 17.41 17.67 1.40
CA ASP A 325 18.45 18.35 2.19
C ASP A 325 19.18 17.41 3.17
N GLN A 326 18.57 16.29 3.57
CA GLN A 326 19.14 15.31 4.50
C GLN A 326 19.82 14.12 3.81
N MET A 327 19.79 14.05 2.48
CA MET A 327 20.47 12.99 1.72
C MET A 327 21.98 13.09 1.90
N ALA A 328 22.62 11.99 2.29
CA ALA A 328 24.06 11.85 2.20
C ALA A 328 24.50 11.65 0.74
N ASP A 329 25.80 11.81 0.48
CA ASP A 329 26.36 11.75 -0.88
C ASP A 329 26.32 10.36 -1.53
N ASP A 330 26.08 9.30 -0.76
CA ASP A 330 25.92 7.92 -1.24
C ASP A 330 24.43 7.46 -1.26
N ASP A 331 23.49 8.29 -0.80
CA ASP A 331 22.10 7.87 -0.60
C ASP A 331 21.27 7.91 -1.88
N LEU A 332 20.39 6.91 -2.03
CA LEU A 332 19.39 6.86 -3.09
C LEU A 332 17.99 7.04 -2.52
N LEU A 333 17.26 8.06 -2.97
CA LEU A 333 15.83 8.24 -2.70
C LEU A 333 15.02 7.69 -3.87
N LEU A 334 14.02 6.87 -3.57
CA LEU A 334 13.07 6.28 -4.51
C LEU A 334 11.66 6.70 -4.11
N LEU A 335 10.93 7.32 -5.03
CA LEU A 335 9.51 7.64 -4.89
C LEU A 335 8.72 6.81 -5.90
N THR A 336 7.67 6.14 -5.43
CA THR A 336 6.77 5.33 -6.28
C THR A 336 5.36 5.32 -5.70
N ALA A 337 4.43 4.65 -6.38
CA ALA A 337 3.19 4.13 -5.80
C ALA A 337 3.14 2.61 -5.99
N ASP A 338 2.11 1.96 -5.47
CA ASP A 338 1.85 0.53 -5.55
C ASP A 338 0.61 0.19 -6.38
N HIS A 339 -0.27 1.15 -6.65
CA HIS A 339 -1.40 1.08 -7.59
C HIS A 339 -1.98 2.49 -7.80
N GLY A 340 -3.09 2.60 -8.54
CA GLY A 340 -3.94 3.79 -8.57
C GLY A 340 -5.10 3.70 -7.56
N CYS A 341 -5.64 4.85 -7.18
CA CYS A 341 -6.87 4.96 -6.39
C CYS A 341 -7.53 6.30 -6.74
N ASP A 342 -8.01 6.41 -7.97
CA ASP A 342 -8.49 7.67 -8.54
C ASP A 342 -9.68 8.23 -7.73
N PRO A 343 -9.53 9.39 -7.06
CA PRO A 343 -10.56 9.93 -6.17
C PRO A 343 -11.78 10.46 -6.92
N THR A 344 -11.79 10.41 -8.25
CA THR A 344 -12.93 10.76 -9.10
C THR A 344 -13.61 9.53 -9.72
N TRP A 345 -13.05 8.33 -9.52
CA TRP A 345 -13.56 7.08 -10.07
C TRP A 345 -14.87 6.64 -9.40
N PRO A 346 -15.77 5.94 -10.10
CA PRO A 346 -16.93 5.32 -9.46
C PRO A 346 -16.53 4.30 -8.39
N GLY A 347 -17.47 4.02 -7.48
CA GLY A 347 -17.24 3.09 -6.37
C GLY A 347 -16.20 3.60 -5.39
N ASN A 348 -15.51 2.67 -4.75
CA ASN A 348 -14.53 2.93 -3.69
C ASN A 348 -13.35 1.94 -3.75
N ASP A 349 -13.13 1.31 -4.89
CA ASP A 349 -12.03 0.36 -5.11
C ASP A 349 -10.80 1.08 -5.70
N HIS A 350 -9.65 0.40 -5.69
CA HIS A 350 -8.44 0.83 -6.38
C HIS A 350 -8.65 0.88 -7.91
N THR A 351 -7.73 1.52 -8.61
CA THR A 351 -7.70 1.59 -10.08
C THR A 351 -6.40 1.01 -10.63
N ARG A 352 -6.52 0.17 -11.67
CA ARG A 352 -5.37 -0.45 -12.34
C ARG A 352 -4.63 0.58 -13.20
N GLU A 353 -3.55 1.15 -12.67
CA GLU A 353 -2.82 2.27 -13.26
C GLU A 353 -1.30 2.03 -13.31
N PHE A 354 -0.61 2.75 -14.20
CA PHE A 354 0.82 2.97 -14.08
C PHE A 354 1.15 3.73 -12.79
N VAL A 355 2.32 3.46 -12.20
CA VAL A 355 2.83 4.18 -11.01
C VAL A 355 4.10 4.99 -11.36
N PRO A 356 4.40 6.09 -10.64
CA PRO A 356 5.64 6.83 -10.87
C PRO A 356 6.87 5.98 -10.51
N VAL A 357 7.95 6.12 -11.28
CA VAL A 357 9.28 5.64 -10.89
C VAL A 357 10.20 6.85 -10.85
N ILE A 358 10.47 7.37 -9.65
CA ILE A 358 11.33 8.54 -9.46
C ILE A 358 12.50 8.15 -8.59
N ALA A 359 13.71 8.48 -9.04
CA ALA A 359 14.94 8.30 -8.28
C ALA A 359 15.69 9.62 -8.11
N TYR A 360 16.25 9.85 -6.94
CA TYR A 360 17.07 11.02 -6.64
C TYR A 360 18.36 10.63 -5.93
N HIS A 361 19.44 11.30 -6.32
CA HIS A 361 20.75 11.27 -5.69
C HIS A 361 21.33 12.70 -5.73
N ASN A 362 22.24 13.06 -4.82
CA ASN A 362 22.78 14.43 -4.78
C ASN A 362 23.52 14.83 -6.07
N HIS A 363 24.15 13.87 -6.74
CA HIS A 363 24.93 14.07 -7.96
C HIS A 363 24.22 13.68 -9.26
N ILE A 364 22.91 13.37 -9.21
CA ILE A 364 22.18 12.97 -10.43
C ILE A 364 21.78 14.18 -11.28
N ASP A 365 21.88 14.03 -12.59
CA ASP A 365 21.26 14.92 -13.57
C ASP A 365 19.75 14.65 -13.71
N SER A 366 19.06 15.33 -14.64
CA SER A 366 17.71 14.94 -15.03
C SER A 366 17.74 13.82 -16.07
N ILE A 367 17.18 12.65 -15.73
CA ILE A 367 17.22 11.45 -16.56
C ILE A 367 15.80 10.95 -16.82
N ASN A 368 15.49 10.64 -18.07
CA ASN A 368 14.21 10.03 -18.44
C ASN A 368 14.38 8.52 -18.56
N LEU A 369 13.86 7.76 -17.58
CA LEU A 369 13.86 6.29 -17.55
C LEU A 369 12.80 5.70 -18.50
N GLY A 370 11.85 6.51 -18.96
CA GLY A 370 10.74 6.05 -19.79
C GLY A 370 9.82 5.07 -19.08
N GLN A 371 9.22 4.17 -19.85
CA GLN A 371 8.37 3.12 -19.31
C GLN A 371 9.21 1.96 -18.76
N ARG A 372 8.86 1.49 -17.57
CA ARG A 372 9.34 0.25 -16.95
C ARG A 372 8.25 -0.81 -17.07
N ASN A 373 8.66 -2.05 -17.30
CA ASN A 373 7.71 -3.14 -17.61
C ASN A 373 7.19 -3.88 -16.37
N SER A 374 7.73 -3.60 -15.18
CA SER A 374 7.31 -4.16 -13.91
C SER A 374 7.72 -3.24 -12.76
N PHE A 375 6.99 -3.29 -11.65
CA PHE A 375 7.44 -2.63 -10.41
C PHE A 375 8.72 -3.29 -9.86
N ALA A 376 8.97 -4.56 -10.21
CA ALA A 376 10.13 -5.33 -9.78
C ALA A 376 11.48 -4.72 -10.18
N ASP A 377 11.50 -3.79 -11.14
CA ASP A 377 12.68 -3.00 -11.48
C ASP A 377 13.24 -2.25 -10.27
N LEU A 378 12.38 -1.82 -9.33
CA LEU A 378 12.82 -1.20 -8.07
C LEU A 378 13.59 -2.21 -7.21
N GLY A 379 13.04 -3.41 -7.01
CA GLY A 379 13.68 -4.48 -6.24
C GLY A 379 15.00 -4.94 -6.86
N GLN A 380 15.05 -5.08 -8.18
CA GLN A 380 16.29 -5.42 -8.90
C GLN A 380 17.34 -4.28 -8.84
N THR A 381 16.90 -3.03 -8.84
CA THR A 381 17.78 -1.86 -8.64
C THR A 381 18.37 -1.85 -7.23
N LEU A 382 17.57 -2.14 -6.20
CA LEU A 382 18.06 -2.28 -4.82
C LEU A 382 19.03 -3.46 -4.66
N ALA A 383 18.74 -4.61 -5.27
CA ALA A 383 19.64 -5.74 -5.27
C ALA A 383 21.01 -5.37 -5.89
N SER A 384 20.99 -4.60 -6.97
CA SER A 384 22.22 -4.09 -7.61
C SER A 384 22.96 -3.11 -6.71
N LEU A 385 22.25 -2.14 -6.10
CA LEU A 385 22.81 -1.12 -5.22
C LEU A 385 23.56 -1.74 -4.02
N PHE A 386 22.99 -2.78 -3.42
CA PHE A 386 23.57 -3.45 -2.26
C PHE A 386 24.45 -4.67 -2.62
N THR A 387 24.68 -4.93 -3.91
CA THR A 387 25.46 -6.08 -4.41
C THR A 387 24.93 -7.41 -3.86
N LEU A 388 23.61 -7.60 -3.90
CA LEU A 388 22.92 -8.82 -3.51
C LEU A 388 22.74 -9.75 -4.73
N ASP A 389 22.36 -11.00 -4.46
CA ASP A 389 21.93 -11.92 -5.52
C ASP A 389 20.76 -11.34 -6.30
N ALA A 390 20.81 -11.46 -7.63
CA ALA A 390 19.79 -10.93 -8.54
C ALA A 390 18.39 -11.46 -8.19
N MET A 391 17.38 -10.61 -8.35
CA MET A 391 15.97 -11.01 -8.27
C MET A 391 15.58 -11.79 -9.53
N ASP A 392 14.57 -12.64 -9.41
CA ASP A 392 14.05 -13.41 -10.55
C ASP A 392 13.28 -12.51 -11.54
N TYR A 393 12.81 -11.35 -11.08
CA TYR A 393 12.04 -10.38 -11.84
C TYR A 393 12.63 -8.98 -11.73
N GLY A 394 12.36 -8.17 -12.76
CA GLY A 394 12.78 -6.78 -12.85
C GLY A 394 14.10 -6.59 -13.60
N GLN A 395 14.32 -5.38 -14.08
CA GLN A 395 15.56 -4.90 -14.68
C GLN A 395 16.06 -3.70 -13.89
N SER A 396 17.29 -3.78 -13.41
CA SER A 396 17.92 -2.67 -12.69
C SER A 396 18.05 -1.46 -13.61
N PHE A 397 17.72 -0.28 -13.09
CA PHE A 397 18.01 1.00 -13.74
C PHE A 397 19.16 1.74 -13.05
N LEU A 398 19.90 1.10 -12.14
CA LEU A 398 20.98 1.74 -11.38
C LEU A 398 22.04 2.38 -12.28
N ASP A 399 22.50 1.65 -13.31
CA ASP A 399 23.51 2.13 -14.26
C ASP A 399 23.00 3.31 -15.11
N GLU A 400 21.68 3.41 -15.28
CA GLU A 400 21.06 4.53 -15.99
C GLU A 400 21.09 5.83 -15.16
N LEU A 401 21.24 5.73 -13.82
CA LEU A 401 21.25 6.88 -12.92
C LEU A 401 22.56 7.69 -12.98
N LYS A 402 23.66 7.11 -13.47
CA LYS A 402 24.92 7.82 -13.83
C LYS A 402 25.45 8.80 -12.76
N PHE A 403 25.45 8.41 -11.48
CA PHE A 403 26.01 9.21 -10.38
C PHE A 403 27.26 8.58 -9.76
#